data_AF-A0A1R1Y9F7-F1
#
_entry.id   AF-A0A1R1Y9F7-F1
#
_cell.length_a   1.000
_cell.length_b   1.000
_cell.length_c   1.000
_cell.angle_alpha   90.00
_cell.angle_beta   90.00
_cell.angle_gamma   90.00
#
_symmetry.space_group_name_H-M   'P 1'
#
loop_
_entity.id
_entity.type
_entity.pdbx_description
1 polymer ?
#
loop_
_entity_poly.entity_id
_entity_poly.type
_entity_poly.pdbx_seq_one_letter_code
_entity_poly.pdbx_strand_id
1 'polypeptide(L)'
;MNPSDSLSRMSEELSEIDEDKIELNSMDIITYNHIKQYVMLNEYPENSDEELRRKIRNKSKQYYVFNKTLFKKVKGLFKEVLNEKNCSDKFFEIHSDNHEGIENTWERVSSIYTGETLF
;
A
#
# COMPACT_ATOMS: atom_id res chain seq x y z
N MET A 1 -20.22 -29.67 17.72
CA MET A 1 -19.96 -28.39 17.01
C MET A 1 -19.38 -28.77 15.65
N ASN A 2 -19.97 -28.28 14.57
CA ASN A 2 -19.50 -28.59 13.22
C ASN A 2 -18.31 -27.69 12.88
N PRO A 3 -17.15 -28.23 12.46
CA PRO A 3 -16.00 -27.42 12.01
C PRO A 3 -16.30 -26.62 10.73
N SER A 4 -17.42 -26.92 10.05
CA SER A 4 -17.88 -26.20 8.86
C SER A 4 -18.41 -24.78 9.14
N ASP A 5 -18.81 -24.48 10.37
CA ASP A 5 -19.37 -23.17 10.76
C ASP A 5 -18.27 -22.11 10.87
N SER A 6 -17.07 -22.51 11.31
CA SER A 6 -15.90 -21.64 11.42
C SER A 6 -15.38 -21.16 10.05
N LEU A 7 -15.41 -22.03 9.04
CA LEU A 7 -14.98 -21.66 7.67
C LEU A 7 -15.98 -20.71 6.99
N SER A 8 -17.28 -20.91 7.23
CA SER A 8 -18.33 -20.06 6.64
C SER A 8 -18.28 -18.63 7.19
N ARG A 9 -17.97 -18.47 8.48
CA ARG A 9 -17.79 -17.16 9.11
C ARG A 9 -16.55 -16.42 8.62
N MET A 10 -15.43 -17.14 8.42
CA MET A 10 -14.22 -16.54 7.82
C MET A 10 -14.50 -16.04 6.40
N SER A 11 -15.25 -16.80 5.58
CA SER A 11 -15.63 -16.34 4.23
C SER A 11 -16.56 -15.13 4.23
N GLU A 12 -17.41 -14.97 5.24
CA GLU A 12 -18.26 -13.78 5.39
C GLU A 12 -17.43 -12.56 5.84
N GLU A 13 -16.51 -12.69 6.81
CA GLU A 13 -15.60 -11.60 7.21
C GLU A 13 -14.71 -11.13 6.05
N LEU A 14 -14.21 -12.05 5.22
CA LEU A 14 -13.40 -11.71 4.03
C LEU A 14 -14.22 -10.96 2.95
N SER A 15 -15.53 -11.16 2.91
CA SER A 15 -16.44 -10.39 2.03
C SER A 15 -16.73 -8.98 2.54
N GLU A 16 -16.37 -8.67 3.79
CA GLU A 16 -16.44 -7.32 4.38
C GLU A 16 -15.11 -6.55 4.26
N ILE A 17 -14.14 -7.06 3.51
CA ILE A 17 -12.96 -6.27 3.18
C ILE A 17 -13.42 -5.08 2.36
N ASP A 18 -13.43 -3.94 3.04
CA ASP A 18 -13.81 -2.65 2.52
C ASP A 18 -12.82 -2.26 1.42
N GLU A 19 -13.17 -2.54 0.17
CA GLU A 19 -12.38 -2.19 -1.02
C GLU A 19 -12.04 -0.70 -1.00
N ASP A 20 -12.94 0.15 -0.49
CA ASP A 20 -12.72 1.59 -0.33
C ASP A 20 -11.55 1.89 0.63
N LYS A 21 -11.36 1.09 1.69
CA LYS A 21 -10.20 1.24 2.60
C LYS A 21 -8.90 0.79 1.95
N ILE A 22 -8.93 -0.21 1.07
CA ILE A 22 -7.75 -0.62 0.31
C ILE A 22 -7.34 0.49 -0.65
N GLU A 23 -8.28 1.06 -1.38
CA GLU A 23 -8.03 2.20 -2.27
C GLU A 23 -7.45 3.39 -1.48
N LEU A 24 -8.04 3.74 -0.34
CA LEU A 24 -7.57 4.86 0.48
C LEU A 24 -6.16 4.65 1.08
N ASN A 25 -5.77 3.40 1.34
CA ASN A 25 -4.46 3.07 1.92
C ASN A 25 -3.42 2.59 0.89
N SER A 26 -3.70 2.72 -0.40
CA SER A 26 -2.78 2.35 -1.47
C SER A 26 -2.44 3.56 -2.34
N MET A 27 -1.35 3.45 -3.09
CA MET A 27 -0.97 4.41 -4.11
C MET A 27 -1.39 3.90 -5.48
N ASP A 28 -1.88 4.81 -6.32
CA ASP A 28 -2.16 4.50 -7.72
C ASP A 28 -0.93 3.86 -8.37
N ILE A 29 -1.14 2.76 -9.09
CA ILE A 29 -0.05 1.97 -9.67
C ILE A 29 0.79 2.78 -10.66
N ILE A 30 0.17 3.71 -11.39
CA ILE A 30 0.88 4.57 -12.36
C ILE A 30 1.80 5.52 -11.61
N THR A 31 1.27 6.21 -10.60
CA THR A 31 2.00 7.13 -9.73
C THR A 31 3.14 6.43 -9.01
N TYR A 32 2.90 5.24 -8.46
CA TYR A 32 3.91 4.41 -7.82
C TYR A 32 5.08 4.12 -8.76
N ASN A 33 4.80 3.67 -9.98
CA ASN A 33 5.82 3.33 -10.96
C ASN A 33 6.60 4.57 -11.43
N HIS A 34 5.93 5.70 -11.66
CA HIS A 34 6.59 6.94 -12.06
C HIS A 34 7.54 7.46 -10.97
N ILE A 35 7.13 7.44 -9.71
CA ILE A 35 7.98 7.83 -8.58
C ILE A 35 9.17 6.88 -8.47
N LYS A 36 8.92 5.57 -8.52
CA LYS A 36 9.97 4.55 -8.46
C LYS A 36 11.00 4.72 -9.57
N GLN A 37 10.55 4.90 -10.82
CA GLN A 37 11.43 5.16 -11.96
C GLN A 37 12.27 6.41 -11.74
N TYR A 38 11.64 7.51 -11.34
CA TYR A 38 12.34 8.77 -11.09
C TYR A 38 13.37 8.66 -9.96
N VAL A 39 13.05 7.97 -8.86
CA VAL A 39 13.99 7.81 -7.74
C VAL A 39 15.17 6.89 -8.12
N MET A 40 14.94 5.86 -8.95
CA MET A 40 15.98 4.90 -9.35
C MET A 40 16.87 5.42 -10.48
N LEU A 41 16.27 5.99 -11.53
CA LEU A 41 16.94 6.34 -12.79
C LEU A 41 17.08 7.85 -12.98
N ASN A 42 16.39 8.68 -12.17
CA ASN A 42 16.29 10.13 -12.36
C ASN A 42 15.67 10.53 -13.70
N GLU A 43 14.81 9.67 -14.25
CA GLU A 43 14.12 9.85 -15.52
C GLU A 43 12.63 10.08 -15.32
N TYR A 44 12.03 10.88 -16.20
CA TYR A 44 10.59 11.08 -16.24
C TYR A 44 9.92 10.10 -17.21
N PRO A 45 8.64 9.78 -17.01
CA PRO A 45 7.87 8.99 -17.96
C PRO A 45 7.87 9.63 -19.35
N GLU A 46 7.82 8.79 -20.38
CA GLU A 46 7.68 9.27 -21.77
C GLU A 46 6.42 10.10 -21.93
N ASN A 47 6.49 11.17 -22.74
CA ASN A 47 5.39 12.11 -22.97
C ASN A 47 4.84 12.80 -21.70
N SER A 48 5.61 12.86 -20.61
CA SER A 48 5.21 13.57 -19.41
C SER A 48 5.22 15.09 -19.61
N ASP A 49 4.08 15.73 -19.35
CA ASP A 49 3.95 17.19 -19.29
C ASP A 49 4.71 17.77 -18.09
N GLU A 50 5.05 19.06 -18.17
CA GLU A 50 5.78 19.76 -17.09
C GLU A 50 5.03 19.70 -15.75
N GLU A 51 3.69 19.72 -15.78
CA GLU A 51 2.88 19.57 -14.57
C GLU A 51 3.07 18.21 -13.89
N LEU A 52 3.08 17.13 -14.68
CA LEU A 52 3.28 15.77 -14.19
C LEU A 52 4.71 15.60 -13.64
N ARG A 53 5.70 16.11 -14.37
CA ARG A 53 7.11 16.10 -13.93
C ARG A 53 7.30 16.83 -12.61
N ARG A 54 6.65 17.99 -12.45
CA ARG A 54 6.65 18.75 -11.18
C ARG A 54 6.02 17.94 -10.05
N LYS A 55 4.89 17.27 -10.28
CA LYS A 55 4.23 16.40 -9.29
C LYS A 55 5.15 15.25 -8.86
N ILE A 56 5.73 14.52 -9.82
CA ILE A 56 6.66 13.41 -9.57
C ILE A 56 7.85 13.93 -8.76
N ARG A 57 8.53 14.98 -9.23
CA ARG A 57 9.70 15.57 -8.56
C ARG A 57 9.41 15.96 -7.11
N ASN A 58 8.25 16.54 -6.84
CA ASN A 58 7.87 16.94 -5.50
C ASN A 58 7.52 15.75 -4.59
N LYS A 59 6.78 14.76 -5.11
CA LYS A 59 6.46 13.54 -4.37
C LYS A 59 7.73 12.74 -4.05
N SER A 60 8.58 12.51 -5.05
CA SER A 60 9.78 11.68 -4.95
C SER A 60 10.77 12.12 -3.86
N LYS A 61 10.77 13.39 -3.44
CA LYS A 61 11.60 13.88 -2.31
C LYS A 61 11.32 13.15 -0.99
N GLN A 62 10.13 12.59 -0.82
CA GLN A 62 9.72 11.90 0.42
C GLN A 62 9.96 10.39 0.36
N TYR A 63 10.31 9.87 -0.83
CA TYR A 63 10.39 8.44 -1.09
C TYR A 63 11.82 7.98 -1.33
N TYR A 64 12.05 6.72 -1.03
CA TYR A 64 13.32 6.03 -1.16
C TYR A 64 13.04 4.68 -1.84
N VAL A 65 13.94 4.21 -2.69
CA VAL A 65 13.82 2.88 -3.27
C VAL A 65 14.86 1.97 -2.64
N PHE A 66 14.41 0.86 -2.07
CA PHE A 66 15.26 -0.20 -1.54
C PHE A 66 14.77 -1.55 -2.07
N ASN A 67 15.67 -2.37 -2.62
CA ASN A 67 15.33 -3.66 -3.24
C ASN A 67 14.17 -3.61 -4.26
N LYS A 68 14.11 -2.55 -5.07
CA LYS A 68 13.03 -2.30 -6.05
C LYS A 68 11.66 -2.01 -5.43
N THR A 69 11.57 -1.72 -4.14
CA THR A 69 10.35 -1.35 -3.44
C THR A 69 10.43 0.09 -2.95
N LEU A 70 9.33 0.84 -3.04
CA LEU A 70 9.26 2.20 -2.53
C LEU A 70 9.04 2.20 -1.02
N PHE A 71 9.78 3.06 -0.33
CA PHE A 71 9.68 3.32 1.09
C PHE A 71 9.47 4.82 1.33
N LYS A 72 8.70 5.16 2.37
CA LYS A 72 8.54 6.53 2.85
C LYS A 72 8.99 6.61 4.29
N LYS A 73 9.70 7.69 4.64
CA LYS A 73 10.06 7.96 6.04
C LYS A 73 8.89 8.64 6.75
N VAL A 74 8.27 7.95 7.70
CA VAL A 74 7.13 8.44 8.50
C VAL A 74 7.51 8.39 9.98
N LYS A 75 7.50 9.54 10.66
CA LYS A 75 7.84 9.67 12.09
C LYS A 75 9.16 8.96 12.48
N GLY A 76 10.16 8.99 11.59
CA GLY A 76 11.46 8.35 11.82
C GLY A 76 11.58 6.90 11.35
N LEU A 77 10.47 6.23 11.04
CA LEU A 77 10.44 4.85 10.55
C LEU A 77 10.31 4.81 9.03
N PHE A 78 10.95 3.84 8.39
CA PHE A 78 10.76 3.58 6.97
C PHE A 78 9.61 2.59 6.81
N LYS A 79 8.55 3.03 6.13
CA LYS A 79 7.38 2.23 5.81
C LYS A 79 7.36 1.90 4.33
N GLU A 80 7.06 0.66 3.99
CA GLU A 80 6.86 0.27 2.60
C GLU A 80 5.60 0.93 2.05
N VAL A 81 5.70 1.44 0.82
CA VAL A 81 4.58 2.07 0.13
C VAL A 81 3.80 0.98 -0.60
N LEU A 82 2.53 0.83 -0.25
CA LEU A 82 1.62 -0.07 -0.94
C LEU A 82 1.05 0.61 -2.19
N ASN A 83 0.80 -0.20 -3.20
CA ASN A 83 0.04 0.14 -4.40
C ASN A 83 -1.22 -0.71 -4.45
N GLU A 84 -2.15 -0.35 -5.34
CA GLU A 84 -3.45 -1.01 -5.48
C GLU A 84 -3.32 -2.55 -5.66
N LYS A 85 -2.25 -3.03 -6.30
CA LYS A 85 -2.04 -4.45 -6.56
C LYS A 85 -1.55 -5.23 -5.34
N ASN A 86 -0.65 -4.65 -4.54
CA ASN A 86 -0.04 -5.37 -3.42
C ASN A 86 -0.76 -5.12 -2.09
N CYS A 87 -1.58 -4.08 -1.99
CA CYS A 87 -2.21 -3.70 -0.73
C CYS A 87 -3.14 -4.80 -0.21
N SER A 88 -3.98 -5.34 -1.09
CA SER A 88 -4.89 -6.45 -0.79
C SER A 88 -4.13 -7.70 -0.35
N ASP A 89 -3.15 -8.16 -1.15
CA ASP A 89 -2.32 -9.32 -0.82
C ASP A 89 -1.64 -9.19 0.55
N LYS A 90 -1.10 -8.00 0.85
CA LYS A 90 -0.43 -7.74 2.14
C LYS A 90 -1.39 -7.68 3.31
N PHE A 91 -2.60 -7.17 3.10
CA PHE A 91 -3.65 -7.22 4.11
C PHE A 91 -4.02 -8.67 4.44
N PHE A 92 -4.27 -9.50 3.42
CA PHE A 92 -4.63 -10.92 3.61
C PHE A 92 -3.52 -11.72 4.27
N GLU A 93 -2.26 -11.46 3.92
CA GLU A 93 -1.09 -12.07 4.56
C GLU A 93 -1.10 -11.79 6.08
N ILE A 94 -1.24 -10.52 6.47
CA ILE A 94 -1.27 -10.14 7.90
C ILE A 94 -2.50 -10.68 8.61
N HIS A 95 -3.67 -10.61 7.97
CA HIS A 95 -4.92 -11.10 8.56
C HIS A 95 -4.85 -12.61 8.84
N SER A 96 -4.36 -13.38 7.86
CA SER A 96 -4.24 -14.84 7.95
C SER A 96 -3.18 -15.27 8.96
N ASP A 97 -2.04 -14.57 9.02
CA ASP A 97 -0.96 -14.92 9.95
C ASP A 97 -1.38 -14.69 11.41
N ASN A 98 -2.11 -13.61 11.68
CA ASN A 98 -2.45 -13.22 13.04
C ASN A 98 -3.84 -13.67 13.50
N HIS A 99 -4.71 -14.16 12.59
CA HIS A 99 -6.09 -14.55 12.89
C HIS A 99 -6.83 -13.45 13.67
N GLU A 100 -6.56 -12.19 13.32
CA GLU A 100 -7.09 -11.00 13.98
C GLU A 100 -8.31 -10.46 13.24
N GLY A 101 -9.24 -9.82 13.96
CA GLY A 101 -10.34 -9.09 13.33
C GLY A 101 -9.85 -7.97 12.40
N ILE A 102 -10.69 -7.58 11.44
CA ILE A 102 -10.37 -6.62 10.37
C ILE A 102 -9.76 -5.31 10.88
N GLU A 103 -10.29 -4.73 11.97
CA GLU A 103 -9.79 -3.47 12.54
C GLU A 103 -8.34 -3.60 13.05
N ASN A 104 -8.03 -4.66 13.80
CA ASN A 104 -6.69 -4.92 14.31
C ASN A 104 -5.70 -5.16 13.16
N THR A 105 -6.12 -5.85 12.10
CA THR A 105 -5.32 -6.02 10.88
C THR A 105 -5.00 -4.66 10.26
N TRP A 106 -5.98 -3.76 10.11
CA TRP A 106 -5.76 -2.43 9.54
C TRP A 106 -4.82 -1.57 10.39
N GLU A 107 -4.91 -1.64 11.71
CA GLU A 107 -3.95 -0.97 12.60
C GLU A 107 -2.52 -1.49 12.37
N ARG A 108 -2.35 -2.82 12.25
CA ARG A 108 -1.02 -3.38 11.99
C ARG A 108 -0.51 -3.03 10.60
N VAL A 109 -1.34 -3.14 9.56
CA VAL A 109 -0.99 -2.72 8.19
C VAL A 109 -0.55 -1.26 8.20
N SER A 110 -1.30 -0.37 8.84
CA SER A 110 -0.97 1.05 8.95
C SER A 110 0.31 1.31 9.77
N SER A 111 0.69 0.40 10.65
CA SER A 111 1.92 0.52 11.43
C SER A 111 3.18 0.20 10.61
N ILE A 112 3.10 -0.73 9.65
CA ILE A 112 4.22 -1.25 8.85
C ILE A 112 4.28 -0.56 7.48
N TYR A 113 3.12 -0.35 6.88
CA TYR A 113 2.93 0.10 5.51
C TYR A 113 2.33 1.51 5.45
N THR A 114 2.37 2.11 4.27
CA THR A 114 1.74 3.40 3.98
C THR A 114 1.21 3.44 2.55
N GLY A 115 0.13 4.19 2.33
CA GLY A 115 -0.43 4.45 1.01
C GLY A 115 -0.10 5.83 0.45
N GLU A 116 -0.83 6.18 -0.62
CA GLU A 116 -0.90 7.55 -1.11
C GLU A 116 -1.79 8.37 -0.17
N THR A 117 -1.13 9.12 0.71
CA THR A 117 -1.71 10.13 1.60
C THR A 117 -2.34 9.59 2.90
N LEU A 118 -1.48 9.25 3.86
CA LEU A 118 -1.76 9.49 5.28
C LEU A 118 -0.88 10.66 5.73
N PHE A 119 -1.39 11.88 5.56
CA PHE A 119 -1.25 13.13 6.33
C PHE A 119 -1.72 14.31 5.47
#